data_AF-A0A350ZXG8-F1
#
_entry.id   AF-A0A350ZXG8-F1
#
_cell.length_a   1.000
_cell.length_b   1.000
_cell.length_c   1.000
_cell.angle_alpha   90.00
_cell.angle_beta   90.00
_cell.angle_gamma   90.00
#
_symmetry.space_group_name_H-M   'P 1'
#
loop_
_entity.id
_entity.type
_entity.pdbx_description
1 polymer ?
#
loop_
_entity_poly.entity_id
_entity_poly.type
_entity_poly.pdbx_seq_one_letter_code
_entity_poly.pdbx_strand_id
1 'polypeptide(L)' 'MMRKGLAGQRLVAVFIAGMLLLNYPILSLFDRPLSLFGLPLLHVYLFGTWLALIVAVAWIVERGAR' A
#
# COMPACT_ATOMS: atom_id res chain seq x y z
N MET A 1 -1.34 27.63 -9.47
CA MET A 1 -1.26 27.41 -8.01
C MET A 1 -1.82 26.02 -7.68
N MET A 2 -1.06 24.96 -7.92
CA MET A 2 -1.59 23.61 -7.70
C MET A 2 -1.57 23.31 -6.20
N ARG A 3 -2.72 23.51 -5.56
CA ARG A 3 -3.26 22.80 -4.39
C ARG A 3 -2.24 21.95 -3.58
N LYS A 4 -1.25 22.57 -2.93
CA LYS A 4 -0.32 21.85 -2.02
C LYS A 4 -1.06 21.00 -0.98
N GLY A 5 -2.26 21.41 -0.58
CA GLY A 5 -3.14 20.66 0.32
C GLY A 5 -3.62 19.30 -0.21
N LEU A 6 -3.93 19.16 -1.51
CA LEU A 6 -4.50 17.90 -2.04
C LEU A 6 -3.45 16.80 -2.16
N ALA A 7 -2.21 17.12 -2.54
CA ALA A 7 -1.13 16.11 -2.61
C ALA A 7 -0.81 15.55 -1.22
N GLY A 8 -0.73 16.42 -0.20
CA GLY A 8 -0.59 16.02 1.19
C GLY A 8 -1.76 15.14 1.67
N GLN A 9 -3.00 15.52 1.37
CA GLN A 9 -4.18 14.71 1.71
C GLN A 9 -4.14 13.32 1.08
N ARG A 10 -3.71 13.20 -0.19
CA ARG A 10 -3.58 11.91 -0.87
C ARG A 10 -2.50 11.04 -0.24
N LEU A 11 -1.37 11.62 0.18
CA LEU A 11 -0.32 10.87 0.90
C LEU A 11 -0.81 10.39 2.27
N VAL A 12 -1.56 11.21 3.01
CA VAL A 12 -2.18 10.79 4.28
C VAL A 12 -3.17 9.65 4.04
N ALA A 13 -3.99 9.73 2.99
CA ALA A 13 -4.90 8.64 2.63
C ALA A 13 -4.16 7.34 2.29
N VAL A 14 -3.05 7.41 1.55
CA VAL A 14 -2.20 6.23 1.25
C VAL A 14 -1.56 5.68 2.52
N PHE A 15 -1.12 6.53 3.44
CA PHE A 15 -0.58 6.11 4.74
C PHE A 15 -1.63 5.36 5.57
N ILE A 16 -2.82 5.93 5.74
CA ILE A 16 -3.93 5.29 6.47
C ILE A 16 -4.31 3.97 5.78
N ALA A 17 -4.39 3.94 4.45
CA ALA A 17 -4.63 2.72 3.70
C ALA A 17 -3.54 1.66 3.97
N GLY A 18 -2.27 2.06 4.01
CA GLY A 18 -1.16 1.17 4.37
C GLY A 18 -1.29 0.62 5.78
N MET A 19 -1.63 1.47 6.77
CA MET A 19 -1.89 1.02 8.15
C MET A 19 -3.05 0.02 8.22
N LEU A 20 -4.10 0.22 7.43
CA LEU A 20 -5.23 -0.70 7.38
C LEU A 20 -4.86 -2.01 6.67
N LEU A 21 -4.22 -1.96 5.51
CA LEU A 21 -3.92 -3.16 4.73
C LEU A 21 -2.81 -4.02 5.35
N LEU A 22 -1.90 -3.40 6.11
CA LEU A 22 -0.74 -4.06 6.71
C LEU A 22 -0.85 -4.23 8.23
N ASN A 23 -2.03 -4.03 8.84
CA ASN A 23 -2.19 -4.39 10.25
C ASN A 23 -2.34 -5.91 10.43
N TYR A 24 -2.01 -6.38 11.63
CA TYR A 24 -2.07 -7.79 11.97
C TYR A 24 -3.46 -8.43 11.76
N PRO A 25 -4.60 -7.82 12.18
CA PRO A 25 -5.92 -8.36 11.89
C PRO A 25 -6.22 -8.62 10.40
N ILE A 26 -5.76 -7.76 9.49
CA ILE A 26 -5.93 -8.01 8.05
C ILE A 26 -4.92 -9.05 7.56
N LEU A 27 -3.67 -8.96 8.00
CA LEU A 27 -2.64 -9.92 7.62
C LEU A 27 -2.98 -11.36 8.02
N SER A 28 -3.57 -11.56 9.20
CA SER A 28 -3.97 -12.88 9.69
C SER A 28 -5.06 -13.54 8.83
N LEU A 29 -5.82 -12.77 8.03
CA LEU A 29 -6.76 -13.33 7.06
C LEU A 29 -6.06 -14.09 5.92
N PHE A 30 -4.83 -13.69 5.61
CA PHE A 30 -3.98 -14.27 4.56
C PHE A 30 -2.96 -15.28 5.10
N ASP A 31 -2.81 -15.36 6.43
CA ASP A 31 -1.99 -16.37 7.11
C ASP A 31 -2.70 -17.73 7.15
N ARG A 32 -2.93 -18.27 5.96
CA ARG A 32 -3.54 -19.58 5.73
C ARG A 32 -2.53 -20.49 5.06
N PRO A 33 -2.67 -21.82 5.16
CA PRO A 33 -1.82 -22.78 4.46
C PRO A 33 -2.11 -22.84 2.94
N LEU A 34 -2.42 -21.69 2.31
CA LEU A 34 -2.48 -21.53 0.86
C LEU A 34 -1.15 -21.01 0.35
N SER A 35 -0.73 -21.54 -0.79
CA SER A 35 0.44 -21.07 -1.52
C SER A 35 0.05 -20.61 -2.93
N LEU A 36 0.75 -19.59 -3.41
CA LEU A 36 0.62 -19.04 -4.75
C LEU A 36 2.00 -19.12 -5.41
N PHE A 37 2.11 -19.84 -6.52
CA PHE A 37 3.41 -20.17 -7.16
C PHE A 37 4.45 -20.79 -6.21
N GLY A 38 4.00 -21.54 -5.19
CA GLY A 38 4.88 -22.14 -4.17
C GLY A 38 5.27 -21.20 -3.02
N LEU A 39 4.89 -19.92 -3.07
CA LEU A 39 5.11 -18.96 -1.99
C LEU A 39 3.89 -18.89 -1.07
N PRO A 40 4.05 -18.76 0.27
CA PRO A 40 2.90 -18.58 1.16
C PRO A 40 2.12 -17.32 0.80
N LEU A 41 0.79 -17.42 0.79
CA LEU A 41 -0.11 -16.33 0.38
C LEU A 41 0.15 -15.03 1.15
N LEU A 42 0.44 -15.14 2.45
CA LEU A 42 0.80 -14.01 3.31
C LEU A 42 1.96 -13.17 2.74
N HIS A 43 3.01 -13.83 2.24
CA HIS A 43 4.19 -13.14 1.69
C HIS A 43 3.83 -12.40 0.40
N VAL A 44 3.08 -13.07 -0.49
CA VAL A 44 2.63 -12.48 -1.75
C VAL A 44 1.77 -11.24 -1.48
N TYR A 45 0.84 -11.32 -0.51
CA TYR A 45 0.01 -10.20 -0.11
C TYR A 45 0.83 -9.05 0.51
N LEU A 46 1.75 -9.37 1.43
CA LEU A 46 2.58 -8.38 2.12
C LEU A 46 3.44 -7.59 1.13
N PHE A 47 4.22 -8.29 0.30
CA PHE A 47 5.11 -7.65 -0.67
C PHE A 47 4.34 -6.98 -1.81
N GLY A 48 3.23 -7.56 -2.26
CA GLY A 48 2.37 -6.95 -3.28
C GLY A 48 1.73 -5.65 -2.81
N THR A 49 1.19 -5.63 -1.59
CA THR A 49 0.64 -4.41 -0.97
C THR A 49 1.72 -3.37 -0.77
N TRP A 50 2.89 -3.76 -0.27
CA TRP A 50 4.00 -2.85 -0.07
C TRP A 50 4.48 -2.20 -1.37
N LEU A 51 4.63 -2.98 -2.45
CA LEU A 51 4.96 -2.47 -3.77
C LEU A 51 3.89 -1.49 -4.29
N ALA A 52 2.61 -1.82 -4.12
CA ALA A 52 1.51 -0.94 -4.52
C ALA A 52 1.54 0.41 -3.79
N LEU A 53 1.87 0.41 -2.49
CA LEU A 53 2.03 1.65 -1.71
C LEU A 53 3.20 2.49 -2.23
N ILE A 54 4.34 1.88 -2.55
CA ILE A 54 5.50 2.59 -3.13
C ILE A 54 5.12 3.24 -4.46
N VAL A 55 4.48 2.50 -5.36
CA VAL A 55 4.04 3.02 -6.67
C VAL A 55 3.04 4.16 -6.48
N ALA A 56 2.09 4.03 -5.56
CA ALA A 56 1.11 5.07 -5.28
C ALA A 56 1.78 6.35 -4.74
N VAL A 57 2.72 6.22 -3.81
CA VAL A 57 3.49 7.37 -3.28
C VAL A 57 4.31 8.02 -4.39
N ALA A 58 5.08 7.25 -5.15
CA ALA A 58 5.88 7.76 -6.25
C ALA A 58 5.02 8.54 -7.25
N TRP A 59 3.88 7.97 -7.65
CA TRP A 59 2.95 8.60 -8.58
C TRP A 59 2.31 9.89 -8.04
N ILE A 60 1.93 9.93 -6.76
CA ILE A 60 1.38 11.13 -6.13
C ILE A 60 2.43 12.24 -6.07
N VAL A 61 3.67 11.90 -5.68
CA VAL A 61 4.77 12.85 -5.56
C VAL A 61 5.16 13.39 -6.94
N GLU A 62 5.35 12.53 -7.94
CA GLU A 62 5.70 12.94 -9.30
C GLU A 62 4.63 13.85 -9.93
N ARG A 63 3.34 13.54 -9.73
CA ARG A 63 2.25 14.39 -10.21
C ARG A 63 2.08 15.68 -9.42
N GLY A 64 2.53 15.73 -8.18
CA GLY A 64 2.53 16.95 -7.36
C GLY A 64 3.72 17.87 -7.62
N ALA A 65 4.82 17.32 -8.15
CA ALA A 65 6.04 18.04 -8.50
C ALA A 65 5.99 18.67 -9.91
N ARG A 66 5.19 18.11 -10.82
CA ARG A 66 4.83 18.74 -12.11
C ARG A 66 3.82 19.86 -11.92
#